data_AF-A0A4P9TC48-F1
#
_entry.id   AF-A0A4P9TC48-F1
#
_cell.length_a   1.000
_cell.length_b   1.000
_cell.length_c   1.000
_cell.angle_alpha   90.00
_cell.angle_beta   90.00
_cell.angle_gamma   90.00
#
_symmetry.space_group_name_H-M   'P 1'
#
loop_
_entity.id
_entity.type
_entity.pdbx_description
1 polymer ?
#
loop_
_entity_poly.entity_id
_entity_poly.type
_entity_poly.pdbx_seq_one_letter_code
_entity_poly.pdbx_strand_id
1 'polypeptide(L)'
;MRGPEHYDNEYYQQLGPQDKKDFEKLFRKKVNSIDEEGARESYERSFQSNFEAEYRLFRDIVNAFSSGQAGFEATVVDPLYEFGDSNAEVLLAKFQSNSVHLCFVSCCVGGHNYTEWMSGVNETHELASDDEMMEALKTHINCSGLELGTVQYVTITRDIDIPDADVRILKAGTDPEYYAVWKLLRSAEYNEEEEEMEDAKTITYHDGKMAVPDFQQLCERGIDPTAAENDDIKYSLTSHPVFPVGEVCLDLYLDKLGDKENPKEFYENEFEEAFLDNIYFGNDRGAMTSLAEDQVDILLEFGLKHGILKEDSDVVDERDYKIMWGSEDAGAIKSMVREKFIDSKVPEETGEIAFLRAKEDFEEGEHSLDDFDMD
;
A
#
# COMPACT_ATOMS: atom_id res chain seq x y z
N MET A 1 15.16 19.22 16.30
CA MET A 1 13.72 19.04 16.56
C MET A 1 12.97 20.19 15.94
N ARG A 2 11.92 19.90 15.15
CA ARG A 2 11.12 20.92 14.45
C ARG A 2 10.20 21.63 15.47
N GLY A 3 9.82 22.88 15.18
CA GLY A 3 8.91 23.66 16.04
C GLY A 3 7.43 23.30 15.79
N PRO A 4 6.51 23.81 16.62
CA PRO A 4 5.08 23.54 16.49
C PRO A 4 4.49 23.98 15.14
N GLU A 5 5.08 24.99 14.50
CA GLU A 5 4.70 25.45 13.15
C GLU A 5 4.78 24.37 12.08
N HIS A 6 5.56 23.32 12.32
CA HIS A 6 5.71 22.21 11.39
C HIS A 6 4.56 21.20 11.46
N TYR A 7 3.85 21.16 12.59
CA TYR A 7 2.79 20.20 12.89
C TYR A 7 1.41 20.87 12.91
N ASP A 8 1.35 22.13 12.50
CA ASP A 8 0.17 22.96 12.64
C ASP A 8 -0.81 22.79 11.47
N ASN A 9 -2.07 22.54 11.80
CA ASN A 9 -3.20 22.63 10.88
C ASN A 9 -3.97 23.92 11.14
N GLU A 10 -3.33 25.05 10.83
CA GLU A 10 -3.84 26.44 10.92
C GLU A 10 -4.07 27.00 12.34
N TYR A 11 -4.00 26.20 13.40
CA TYR A 11 -4.27 26.62 14.77
C TYR A 11 -3.18 27.56 15.33
N TYR A 12 -1.93 27.09 15.34
CA TYR A 12 -0.78 27.85 15.84
C TYR A 12 -0.60 29.16 15.06
N GLN A 13 -0.86 29.16 13.75
CA GLN A 13 -0.77 30.37 12.94
C GLN A 13 -1.77 31.46 13.36
N GLN A 14 -2.96 31.09 13.84
CA GLN A 14 -4.02 32.02 14.28
C GLN A 14 -3.74 32.67 15.63
N LEU A 15 -2.83 32.10 16.44
CA LEU A 15 -2.47 32.62 17.74
C LEU A 15 -1.76 34.00 17.68
N GLY A 16 -2.04 34.84 18.68
CA GLY A 16 -1.35 36.12 18.88
C GLY A 16 0.15 35.93 19.19
N PRO A 17 0.99 36.97 19.03
CA PRO A 17 2.44 36.83 19.27
C PRO A 17 2.85 36.41 20.68
N GLN A 18 2.00 36.68 21.68
CA GLN A 18 2.23 36.26 23.06
C GLN A 18 1.80 34.80 23.25
N ASP A 19 0.62 34.44 22.76
CA ASP A 19 0.06 33.09 22.81
C ASP A 19 0.95 32.08 22.08
N LYS A 20 1.54 32.47 20.93
CA LYS A 20 2.55 31.67 20.23
C LYS A 20 3.75 31.30 21.11
N LYS A 21 4.27 32.26 21.89
CA LYS A 21 5.41 31.99 22.79
C LYS A 21 5.03 31.06 23.93
N ASP A 22 3.81 31.17 24.43
CA ASP A 22 3.35 30.34 25.53
C ASP A 22 2.98 28.92 25.03
N PHE A 23 2.42 28.81 23.82
CA PHE A 23 2.24 27.56 23.09
C PHE A 23 3.57 26.85 22.78
N GLU A 24 4.58 27.56 22.28
CA GLU A 24 5.92 26.99 22.03
C GLU A 24 6.55 26.40 23.31
N LYS A 25 6.37 27.05 24.47
CA LYS A 25 6.84 26.51 25.75
C LYS A 25 6.09 25.25 26.14
N LEU A 26 4.77 25.24 25.95
CA LEU A 26 3.92 24.11 26.25
C LEU A 26 4.25 22.91 25.35
N PHE A 27 4.39 23.14 24.05
CA PHE A 27 4.85 22.16 23.07
C PHE A 27 6.17 21.51 23.50
N ARG A 28 7.21 22.31 23.81
CA ARG A 28 8.50 21.78 24.28
C ARG A 28 8.37 20.97 25.57
N LYS A 29 7.49 21.39 26.49
CA LYS A 29 7.20 20.62 27.71
C LYS A 29 6.56 19.27 27.37
N LYS A 30 5.60 19.24 26.44
CA LYS A 30 4.90 18.02 26.02
C LYS A 30 5.84 17.05 25.33
N VAL A 31 6.65 17.53 24.38
CA VAL A 31 7.72 16.75 23.73
C VAL A 31 8.59 16.03 24.76
N ASN A 32 9.14 16.76 25.74
CA ASN A 32 10.04 16.18 26.74
C ASN A 32 9.36 15.19 27.71
N SER A 33 8.02 15.10 27.67
CA SER A 33 7.22 14.20 28.50
C SER A 33 6.68 12.98 27.76
N ILE A 34 6.85 12.94 26.43
CA ILE A 34 6.43 11.80 25.61
C ILE A 34 7.48 10.70 25.75
N ASP A 35 6.98 9.48 25.98
CA ASP A 35 7.77 8.27 25.94
C ASP A 35 8.01 7.86 24.47
N GLU A 36 9.28 7.70 24.10
CA GLU A 36 9.68 7.35 22.72
C GLU A 36 9.12 5.98 22.32
N GLU A 37 9.04 5.02 23.26
CA GLU A 37 8.45 3.70 23.00
C GLU A 37 6.94 3.83 22.73
N GLY A 38 6.24 4.66 23.49
CA GLY A 38 4.82 4.96 23.25
C GLY A 38 4.56 5.65 21.89
N ALA A 39 5.44 6.56 21.46
CA ALA A 39 5.36 7.16 20.13
C ALA A 39 5.65 6.13 19.02
N ARG A 40 6.65 5.28 19.21
CA ARG A 40 6.95 4.17 18.29
C ARG A 40 5.74 3.24 18.14
N GLU A 41 5.14 2.79 19.24
CA GLU A 41 3.96 1.94 19.20
C GLU A 41 2.76 2.60 18.51
N SER A 42 2.57 3.91 18.73
CA SER A 42 1.51 4.70 18.07
C SER A 42 1.68 4.66 16.55
N TYR A 43 2.88 5.03 16.07
CA TYR A 43 3.18 5.04 14.64
C TYR A 43 3.11 3.64 14.05
N GLU A 44 3.65 2.63 14.75
CA GLU A 44 3.59 1.24 14.30
C GLU A 44 2.16 0.74 14.13
N ARG A 45 1.25 1.05 15.07
CA ARG A 45 -0.17 0.70 14.91
C ARG A 45 -0.81 1.40 13.72
N SER A 46 -0.47 2.66 13.48
CA SER A 46 -0.93 3.40 12.29
C SER A 46 -0.41 2.77 11.00
N PHE A 47 0.88 2.45 10.95
CA PHE A 47 1.52 1.78 9.82
C PHE A 47 0.88 0.42 9.52
N GLN A 48 0.68 -0.41 10.54
CA GLN A 48 0.04 -1.71 10.44
C GLN A 48 -1.41 -1.61 9.94
N SER A 49 -2.14 -0.60 10.43
CA SER A 49 -3.58 -0.45 10.18
C SER A 49 -3.89 0.14 8.80
N ASN A 50 -2.95 0.91 8.22
CA ASN A 50 -3.10 1.57 6.93
C ASN A 50 -2.21 0.88 5.87
N PHE A 51 -0.92 1.21 5.82
CA PHE A 51 0.00 0.77 4.76
C PHE A 51 0.19 -0.75 4.68
N GLU A 52 0.39 -1.43 5.81
CA GLU A 52 0.59 -2.88 5.82
C GLU A 52 -0.69 -3.64 5.52
N ALA A 53 -1.84 -3.11 5.96
CA ALA A 53 -3.12 -3.70 5.66
C ALA A 53 -3.45 -3.62 4.16
N GLU A 54 -3.15 -2.50 3.52
CA GLU A 54 -3.36 -2.27 2.09
C GLU A 54 -2.46 -3.18 1.25
N TYR A 55 -1.16 -3.22 1.57
CA TYR A 55 -0.23 -4.14 0.93
C TYR A 55 -0.65 -5.61 1.07
N ARG A 56 -1.10 -6.02 2.26
CA ARG A 56 -1.61 -7.38 2.48
C ARG A 56 -2.89 -7.66 1.67
N LEU A 57 -3.74 -6.67 1.49
CA LEU A 57 -4.96 -6.81 0.69
C LEU A 57 -4.63 -7.03 -0.79
N PHE A 58 -3.67 -6.26 -1.31
CA PHE A 58 -3.10 -6.45 -2.64
C PHE A 58 -2.52 -7.87 -2.79
N ARG A 59 -1.69 -8.32 -1.84
CA ARG A 59 -1.12 -9.68 -1.86
C ARG A 59 -2.20 -10.76 -1.80
N ASP A 60 -3.22 -10.57 -0.97
CA ASP A 60 -4.33 -11.51 -0.85
C ASP A 60 -5.10 -11.63 -2.19
N ILE A 61 -5.30 -10.53 -2.94
CA ILE A 61 -5.88 -10.57 -4.30
C ILE A 61 -4.97 -11.34 -5.26
N VAL A 62 -3.70 -10.93 -5.37
CA VAL A 62 -2.76 -11.53 -6.34
C VAL A 62 -2.62 -13.04 -6.10
N ASN A 63 -2.55 -13.46 -4.84
CA ASN A 63 -2.48 -14.87 -4.44
C ASN A 63 -3.77 -15.64 -4.78
N ALA A 64 -4.94 -15.09 -4.43
CA ALA A 64 -6.24 -15.69 -4.71
C ALA A 64 -6.49 -15.99 -6.20
N PHE A 65 -5.89 -15.19 -7.08
CA PHE A 65 -6.06 -15.26 -8.53
C PHE A 65 -4.81 -15.76 -9.28
N SER A 66 -3.86 -16.37 -8.58
CA SER A 66 -2.61 -16.90 -9.17
C SER A 66 -2.80 -18.19 -9.98
N SER A 67 -3.76 -19.05 -9.58
CA SER A 67 -3.88 -20.42 -10.11
C SER A 67 -4.99 -20.60 -11.16
N GLY A 68 -5.72 -19.54 -11.51
CA GLY A 68 -6.87 -19.55 -12.43
C GLY A 68 -8.10 -20.31 -11.95
N GLN A 69 -8.04 -20.95 -10.76
CA GLN A 69 -9.15 -21.74 -10.21
C GLN A 69 -10.39 -20.89 -9.90
N ALA A 70 -10.21 -19.60 -9.61
CA ALA A 70 -11.30 -18.65 -9.42
C ALA A 70 -12.00 -18.24 -10.73
N GLY A 71 -11.52 -18.74 -11.88
CA GLY A 71 -12.06 -18.46 -13.22
C GLY A 71 -11.61 -17.12 -13.82
N PHE A 72 -10.96 -16.28 -13.02
CA PHE A 72 -10.14 -15.15 -13.44
C PHE A 72 -8.69 -15.42 -13.00
N GLU A 73 -7.74 -14.78 -13.66
CA GLU A 73 -6.31 -14.85 -13.35
C GLU A 73 -5.77 -13.43 -13.15
N ALA A 74 -4.92 -13.23 -12.16
CA ALA A 74 -4.17 -11.99 -11.99
C ALA A 74 -3.19 -11.86 -13.15
N THR A 75 -3.40 -10.83 -13.99
CA THR A 75 -2.63 -10.66 -15.22
C THR A 75 -1.53 -9.64 -15.10
N VAL A 76 -1.80 -8.42 -14.62
CA VAL A 76 -0.79 -7.36 -14.47
C VAL A 76 -1.12 -6.51 -13.26
N VAL A 77 -0.13 -5.79 -12.75
CA VAL A 77 -0.32 -4.74 -11.74
C VAL A 77 -0.24 -3.36 -12.36
N ASP A 78 -0.86 -2.38 -11.69
CA ASP A 78 -0.95 -0.99 -12.12
C ASP A 78 -1.27 -0.84 -13.63
N PRO A 79 -2.31 -1.54 -14.15
CA PRO A 79 -2.57 -1.74 -15.58
C PRO A 79 -2.69 -0.47 -16.42
N LEU A 80 -2.96 0.68 -15.79
CA LEU A 80 -3.20 1.94 -16.47
C LEU A 80 -2.17 3.03 -16.12
N TYR A 81 -1.14 2.69 -15.34
CA TYR A 81 -0.20 3.66 -14.77
C TYR A 81 0.56 4.47 -15.83
N GLU A 82 0.90 3.85 -16.98
CA GLU A 82 1.53 4.56 -18.10
C GLU A 82 0.60 5.57 -18.80
N PHE A 83 -0.71 5.47 -18.60
CA PHE A 83 -1.72 6.35 -19.21
C PHE A 83 -2.19 7.45 -18.27
N GLY A 84 -1.93 7.31 -16.97
CA GLY A 84 -2.32 8.26 -15.94
C GLY A 84 -2.33 7.61 -14.55
N ASP A 85 -2.51 8.45 -13.54
CA ASP A 85 -2.71 7.97 -12.17
C ASP A 85 -4.09 7.32 -12.07
N SER A 86 -4.13 6.05 -11.66
CA SER A 86 -5.35 5.25 -11.52
C SER A 86 -5.21 4.39 -10.28
N ASN A 87 -6.30 4.30 -9.50
CA ASN A 87 -6.34 3.50 -8.28
C ASN A 87 -6.55 2.00 -8.54
N ALA A 88 -6.42 1.52 -9.78
CA ALA A 88 -6.49 0.09 -10.06
C ALA A 88 -5.09 -0.52 -9.88
N GLU A 89 -4.85 -1.28 -8.81
CA GLU A 89 -3.54 -1.89 -8.60
C GLU A 89 -3.42 -3.27 -9.26
N VAL A 90 -4.54 -3.97 -9.53
CA VAL A 90 -4.52 -5.30 -10.16
C VAL A 90 -5.54 -5.40 -11.29
N LEU A 91 -5.11 -5.94 -12.44
CA LEU A 91 -6.01 -6.40 -13.50
C LEU A 91 -6.18 -7.91 -13.45
N LEU A 92 -7.41 -8.37 -13.23
CA LEU A 92 -7.77 -9.77 -13.45
C LEU A 92 -8.37 -9.96 -14.83
N ALA A 93 -7.99 -11.03 -15.52
CA ALA A 93 -8.56 -11.39 -16.82
C ALA A 93 -9.19 -12.79 -16.81
N LYS A 94 -10.25 -12.95 -17.58
CA LYS A 94 -10.84 -14.25 -17.91
C LYS A 94 -10.87 -14.43 -19.41
N PHE A 95 -10.01 -15.31 -19.90
CA PHE A 95 -9.90 -15.64 -21.32
C PHE A 95 -10.99 -16.63 -21.75
N GLN A 96 -11.64 -16.34 -22.88
CA GLN A 96 -12.55 -17.24 -23.58
C GLN A 96 -12.08 -17.43 -25.01
N SER A 97 -12.72 -18.33 -25.75
CA SER A 97 -12.29 -18.75 -27.09
C SER A 97 -12.05 -17.58 -28.06
N ASN A 98 -12.88 -16.53 -28.00
CA ASN A 98 -12.82 -15.37 -28.90
C ASN A 98 -12.91 -14.03 -28.15
N SER A 99 -12.97 -14.04 -26.82
CA SER A 99 -13.22 -12.83 -26.03
C SER A 99 -12.46 -12.85 -24.71
N VAL A 100 -12.29 -11.68 -24.11
CA VAL A 100 -11.69 -11.52 -22.79
C VAL A 100 -12.59 -10.67 -21.90
N HIS A 101 -12.75 -11.08 -20.65
CA HIS A 101 -13.39 -10.25 -19.62
C HIS A 101 -12.31 -9.68 -18.71
N LEU A 102 -12.38 -8.38 -18.42
CA LEU A 102 -11.41 -7.64 -17.63
C LEU A 102 -12.04 -7.17 -16.33
N CYS A 103 -11.27 -7.24 -15.24
CA CYS A 103 -11.66 -6.83 -13.91
C CYS A 103 -10.56 -5.96 -13.29
N PHE A 104 -10.81 -4.66 -13.22
CA PHE A 104 -9.93 -3.73 -12.50
C PHE A 104 -10.25 -3.82 -11.01
N VAL A 105 -9.24 -4.05 -10.19
CA VAL A 105 -9.36 -4.19 -8.74
C VAL A 105 -8.58 -3.06 -8.07
N SER A 106 -9.27 -2.34 -7.19
CA SER A 106 -8.72 -1.31 -6.31
C SER A 106 -8.73 -1.79 -4.86
N CYS A 107 -7.60 -1.69 -4.17
CA CYS A 107 -7.36 -2.16 -2.81
C CYS A 107 -7.49 -0.99 -1.86
N CYS A 108 -8.63 -0.87 -1.19
CA CYS A 108 -8.90 0.29 -0.35
C CYS A 108 -8.95 -0.09 1.13
N VAL A 109 -8.15 0.61 1.94
CA VAL A 109 -8.15 0.48 3.41
C VAL A 109 -8.56 1.82 4.03
N GLY A 110 -9.33 1.75 5.11
CA GLY A 110 -9.84 2.95 5.80
C GLY A 110 -11.24 3.34 5.35
N GLY A 111 -12.22 3.01 6.19
CA GLY A 111 -13.66 3.03 5.90
C GLY A 111 -14.36 4.37 5.83
N HIS A 112 -13.67 5.47 5.56
CA HIS A 112 -14.26 6.81 5.75
C HIS A 112 -14.18 7.74 4.53
N ASN A 113 -13.41 7.40 3.50
CA ASN A 113 -13.28 8.22 2.29
C ASN A 113 -13.86 7.56 1.05
N TYR A 114 -15.16 7.26 1.10
CA TYR A 114 -15.92 6.72 -0.03
C TYR A 114 -15.86 7.60 -1.28
N THR A 115 -15.62 8.90 -1.13
CA THR A 115 -15.42 9.83 -2.26
C THR A 115 -14.18 9.49 -3.07
N GLU A 116 -13.06 9.16 -2.42
CA GLU A 116 -11.84 8.72 -3.11
C GLU A 116 -12.06 7.40 -3.84
N TRP A 117 -12.80 6.46 -3.25
CA TRP A 117 -13.12 5.19 -3.91
C TRP A 117 -13.92 5.43 -5.19
N MET A 118 -14.94 6.29 -5.13
CA MET A 118 -15.75 6.66 -6.30
C MET A 118 -14.91 7.37 -7.37
N SER A 119 -14.07 8.34 -6.97
CA SER A 119 -13.20 9.08 -7.91
C SER A 119 -12.24 8.14 -8.63
N GLY A 120 -11.53 7.29 -7.89
CA GLY A 120 -10.55 6.37 -8.47
C GLY A 120 -11.17 5.34 -9.42
N VAL A 121 -12.37 4.83 -9.10
CA VAL A 121 -13.11 3.94 -10.00
C VAL A 121 -13.55 4.66 -11.28
N ASN A 122 -13.98 5.93 -11.18
CA ASN A 122 -14.38 6.72 -12.33
C ASN A 122 -13.19 7.10 -13.22
N GLU A 123 -12.05 7.46 -12.63
CA GLU A 123 -10.80 7.72 -13.35
C GLU A 123 -10.33 6.46 -14.10
N THR A 124 -10.35 5.31 -13.42
CA THR A 124 -10.05 4.01 -14.06
C THR A 124 -11.04 3.71 -15.19
N HIS A 125 -12.32 4.04 -15.02
CA HIS A 125 -13.34 3.85 -16.04
C HIS A 125 -13.14 4.76 -17.25
N GLU A 126 -12.76 6.02 -17.03
CA GLU A 126 -12.47 6.99 -18.09
C GLU A 126 -11.31 6.51 -18.95
N LEU A 127 -10.18 6.14 -18.32
CA LEU A 127 -9.01 5.60 -19.01
C LEU A 127 -9.32 4.29 -19.75
N ALA A 128 -10.02 3.35 -19.11
CA ALA A 128 -10.40 2.09 -19.73
C ALA A 128 -11.47 2.21 -20.83
N SER A 129 -12.12 3.37 -20.96
CA SER A 129 -13.08 3.65 -22.04
C SER A 129 -12.42 4.22 -23.30
N ASP A 130 -11.13 4.54 -23.24
CA ASP A 130 -10.35 4.95 -24.40
C ASP A 130 -9.91 3.72 -25.22
N ASP A 131 -10.31 3.69 -26.50
CA ASP A 131 -10.03 2.57 -27.41
C ASP A 131 -8.52 2.35 -27.63
N GLU A 132 -7.71 3.41 -27.67
CA GLU A 132 -6.27 3.29 -27.86
C GLU A 132 -5.61 2.69 -26.61
N MET A 133 -6.00 3.15 -25.42
CA MET A 133 -5.52 2.61 -24.15
C MET A 133 -5.94 1.16 -23.95
N MET A 134 -7.17 0.81 -24.29
CA MET A 134 -7.67 -0.56 -24.16
C MET A 134 -6.95 -1.52 -25.12
N GLU A 135 -6.64 -1.11 -26.36
CA GLU A 135 -5.86 -1.94 -27.28
C GLU A 135 -4.39 -2.08 -26.85
N ALA A 136 -3.79 -1.04 -26.26
CA ALA A 136 -2.47 -1.13 -25.64
C ALA A 136 -2.48 -2.13 -24.47
N LEU A 137 -3.46 -2.02 -23.56
CA LEU A 137 -3.61 -2.95 -22.45
C LEU A 137 -3.80 -4.40 -22.92
N LYS A 138 -4.64 -4.62 -23.94
CA LYS A 138 -4.81 -5.95 -24.56
C LYS A 138 -3.50 -6.50 -25.13
N THR A 139 -2.63 -5.64 -25.63
CA THR A 139 -1.31 -6.04 -26.12
C THR A 139 -0.40 -6.47 -24.97
N HIS A 140 -0.40 -5.74 -23.85
CA HIS A 140 0.36 -6.08 -22.65
C HIS A 140 -0.01 -7.46 -22.09
N ILE A 141 -1.30 -7.77 -22.05
CA ILE A 141 -1.79 -9.08 -21.57
C ILE A 141 -1.89 -10.14 -22.68
N ASN A 142 -1.27 -9.90 -23.85
CA ASN A 142 -1.18 -10.81 -24.99
C ASN A 142 -2.54 -11.32 -25.50
N CYS A 143 -3.49 -10.40 -25.68
CA CYS A 143 -4.86 -10.69 -26.08
C CYS A 143 -5.43 -9.75 -27.15
N SER A 144 -4.58 -9.02 -27.89
CA SER A 144 -5.00 -8.06 -28.94
C SER A 144 -6.00 -8.64 -29.96
N GLY A 145 -5.94 -9.95 -30.23
CA GLY A 145 -6.86 -10.64 -31.15
C GLY A 145 -8.23 -11.04 -30.58
N LEU A 146 -8.49 -10.83 -29.29
CA LEU A 146 -9.75 -11.18 -28.63
C LEU A 146 -10.70 -9.96 -28.59
N GLU A 147 -12.01 -10.22 -28.71
CA GLU A 147 -13.03 -9.21 -28.48
C GLU A 147 -13.15 -8.89 -26.98
N LEU A 148 -13.38 -7.62 -26.64
CA LEU A 148 -13.65 -7.25 -25.26
C LEU A 148 -15.08 -7.69 -24.90
N GLY A 149 -15.19 -8.63 -23.96
CA GLY A 149 -16.47 -9.17 -23.50
C GLY A 149 -17.15 -8.23 -22.51
N THR A 150 -16.52 -8.03 -21.35
CA THR A 150 -17.00 -7.10 -20.32
C THR A 150 -15.83 -6.47 -19.59
N VAL A 151 -16.01 -5.22 -19.15
CA VAL A 151 -15.13 -4.57 -18.18
C VAL A 151 -15.91 -4.43 -16.88
N GLN A 152 -15.33 -4.88 -15.77
CA GLN A 152 -15.87 -4.73 -14.43
C GLN A 152 -14.85 -4.04 -13.51
N TYR A 153 -15.36 -3.35 -12.50
CA TYR A 153 -14.58 -2.59 -11.53
C TYR A 153 -14.93 -3.08 -10.14
N VAL A 154 -13.91 -3.34 -9.34
CA VAL A 154 -14.06 -3.89 -8.00
C VAL A 154 -13.24 -3.08 -7.02
N THR A 155 -13.88 -2.63 -5.94
CA THR A 155 -13.15 -2.19 -4.75
C THR A 155 -13.12 -3.35 -3.76
N ILE A 156 -11.93 -3.80 -3.37
CA ILE A 156 -11.78 -4.71 -2.24
C ILE A 156 -11.35 -3.94 -1.00
N THR A 157 -11.87 -4.33 0.16
CA THR A 157 -11.54 -3.74 1.46
C THR A 157 -11.62 -4.78 2.59
N ARG A 158 -11.30 -4.39 3.83
CA ARG A 158 -11.49 -5.27 4.99
C ARG A 158 -12.92 -5.16 5.51
N ASP A 159 -13.49 -6.25 6.03
CA ASP A 159 -14.84 -6.24 6.62
C ASP A 159 -15.02 -5.16 7.70
N ILE A 160 -13.97 -4.92 8.50
CA ILE A 160 -13.96 -3.90 9.55
C ILE A 160 -14.01 -2.45 9.02
N ASP A 161 -13.69 -2.22 7.76
CA ASP A 161 -13.67 -0.89 7.14
C ASP A 161 -15.01 -0.53 6.46
N ILE A 162 -15.98 -1.44 6.41
CA ILE A 162 -17.28 -1.21 5.78
C ILE A 162 -18.50 -1.49 6.67
N PRO A 163 -18.45 -1.30 8.01
CA PRO A 163 -19.60 -1.64 8.87
C PRO A 163 -20.86 -0.82 8.52
N ASP A 164 -20.68 0.41 8.04
CA ASP A 164 -21.76 1.37 7.73
C ASP A 164 -21.79 1.78 6.24
N ALA A 165 -21.07 1.06 5.36
CA ALA A 165 -21.00 1.42 3.95
C ALA A 165 -22.34 1.20 3.24
N ASP A 166 -22.97 2.27 2.73
CA ASP A 166 -24.09 2.14 1.81
C ASP A 166 -23.57 1.99 0.38
N VAL A 167 -23.34 0.74 -0.03
CA VAL A 167 -22.82 0.41 -1.37
C VAL A 167 -23.74 0.91 -2.50
N ARG A 168 -25.02 1.17 -2.22
CA ARG A 168 -25.90 1.80 -3.21
C ARG A 168 -25.55 3.26 -3.46
N ILE A 169 -25.07 3.98 -2.45
CA ILE A 169 -24.56 5.36 -2.61
C ILE A 169 -23.25 5.34 -3.40
N LEU A 170 -22.32 4.44 -3.04
CA LEU A 170 -21.08 4.24 -3.79
C LEU A 170 -21.37 4.00 -5.27
N LYS A 171 -22.24 3.03 -5.56
CA LYS A 171 -22.64 2.71 -6.93
C LYS A 171 -23.34 3.87 -7.65
N ALA A 172 -24.09 4.71 -6.94
CA ALA A 172 -24.75 5.86 -7.54
C ALA A 172 -23.77 7.01 -7.87
N GLY A 173 -22.62 7.06 -7.20
CA GLY A 173 -21.54 8.01 -7.48
C GLY A 173 -20.45 7.49 -8.42
N THR A 174 -20.51 6.21 -8.81
CA THR A 174 -19.65 5.63 -9.84
C THR A 174 -20.34 5.62 -11.21
N ASP A 175 -19.59 5.97 -12.26
CA ASP A 175 -20.01 5.93 -13.65
C ASP A 175 -20.16 4.52 -14.25
N PRO A 176 -19.28 3.54 -13.97
CA PRO A 176 -19.37 2.24 -14.61
C PRO A 176 -20.62 1.44 -14.21
N GLU A 177 -21.20 0.74 -15.20
CA GLU A 177 -22.38 -0.12 -14.97
C GLU A 177 -22.07 -1.29 -14.02
N TYR A 178 -20.89 -1.90 -14.18
CA TYR A 178 -20.45 -3.08 -13.45
C TYR A 178 -19.42 -2.70 -12.40
N TYR A 179 -19.93 -2.19 -11.28
CA TYR A 179 -19.15 -1.89 -10.09
C TYR A 179 -19.61 -2.73 -8.90
N ALA A 180 -18.67 -3.36 -8.20
CA ALA A 180 -18.92 -4.16 -7.00
C ALA A 180 -17.90 -3.91 -5.90
N VAL A 181 -18.32 -4.20 -4.66
CA VAL A 181 -17.44 -4.18 -3.49
C VAL A 181 -17.23 -5.62 -3.03
N TRP A 182 -15.97 -5.97 -2.81
CA TRP A 182 -15.57 -7.21 -2.16
C TRP A 182 -15.00 -6.90 -0.78
N LYS A 183 -15.05 -7.90 0.09
CA LYS A 183 -14.48 -7.80 1.42
C LYS A 183 -13.63 -8.98 1.79
N LEU A 184 -12.51 -8.70 2.44
CA LEU A 184 -11.70 -9.70 3.11
C LEU A 184 -12.25 -9.95 4.51
N LEU A 185 -12.78 -11.15 4.72
CA LEU A 185 -13.12 -11.67 6.03
C LEU A 185 -11.86 -12.28 6.66
N ARG A 186 -11.69 -12.04 7.96
CA ARG A 186 -10.70 -12.71 8.79
C ARG A 186 -11.43 -13.40 9.93
N SER A 187 -11.18 -14.68 10.09
CA SER A 187 -11.74 -15.50 11.17
C SER A 187 -10.66 -16.43 11.71
N ALA A 188 -10.79 -16.82 12.97
CA ALA A 188 -9.98 -17.92 13.50
C ALA A 188 -10.75 -19.22 13.26
N GLU A 189 -10.17 -20.14 12.48
CA GLU A 189 -10.70 -21.48 12.23
C GLU A 189 -9.85 -22.51 12.97
N TYR A 190 -10.47 -23.60 13.43
CA TYR A 190 -9.72 -24.66 14.11
C TYR A 190 -9.18 -25.63 13.07
N ASN A 191 -7.85 -25.74 12.97
CA ASN A 191 -7.19 -26.74 12.14
C ASN A 191 -7.12 -28.06 12.94
N GLU A 192 -7.90 -29.06 12.51
CA GLU A 192 -7.93 -30.38 13.16
C GLU A 192 -6.64 -31.18 12.99
N GLU A 193 -5.82 -30.90 11.96
CA GLU A 193 -4.55 -31.60 11.70
C GLU A 193 -3.41 -31.04 12.57
N GLU A 194 -3.39 -29.72 12.77
CA GLU A 194 -2.37 -29.04 13.59
C GLU A 194 -2.79 -28.87 15.06
N GLU A 195 -4.06 -29.18 15.39
CA GLU A 195 -4.69 -28.98 16.70
C GLU A 195 -4.65 -27.52 17.21
N GLU A 196 -4.51 -26.55 16.30
CA GLU A 196 -4.36 -25.12 16.62
C GLU A 196 -5.44 -24.25 15.94
N MET A 197 -5.62 -23.02 16.44
CA MET A 197 -6.45 -22.02 15.77
C MET A 197 -5.61 -21.35 14.69
N GLU A 198 -6.05 -21.41 13.45
CA GLU A 198 -5.43 -20.74 12.32
C GLU A 198 -6.23 -19.51 11.90
N ASP A 199 -5.52 -18.47 11.49
CA ASP A 199 -6.13 -17.30 10.86
C ASP A 199 -6.60 -17.68 9.46
N ALA A 200 -7.90 -17.94 9.33
CA ALA A 200 -8.56 -18.11 8.04
C ALA A 200 -8.86 -16.75 7.42
N LYS A 201 -8.67 -16.69 6.10
CA LYS A 201 -9.01 -15.53 5.27
C LYS A 201 -9.95 -15.95 4.17
N THR A 202 -10.90 -15.08 3.85
CA THR A 202 -11.78 -15.32 2.70
C THR A 202 -12.18 -14.02 2.04
N ILE A 203 -11.89 -13.90 0.74
CA ILE A 203 -12.39 -12.81 -0.09
C ILE A 203 -13.82 -13.16 -0.49
N THR A 204 -14.77 -12.29 -0.16
CA THR A 204 -16.19 -12.50 -0.44
C THR A 204 -16.81 -11.31 -1.16
N TYR A 205 -17.79 -11.58 -2.03
CA TYR A 205 -18.65 -10.54 -2.57
C TYR A 205 -19.45 -9.88 -1.44
N HIS A 206 -19.47 -8.55 -1.38
CA HIS A 206 -20.23 -7.80 -0.40
C HIS A 206 -21.55 -7.27 -0.99
N ASP A 207 -21.47 -6.41 -2.02
CA ASP A 207 -22.64 -5.85 -2.72
C ASP A 207 -22.20 -5.24 -4.07
N GLY A 208 -23.14 -4.78 -4.90
CA GLY A 208 -22.92 -4.14 -6.19
C GLY A 208 -23.34 -5.01 -7.38
N LYS A 209 -22.84 -4.71 -8.58
CA LYS A 209 -23.19 -5.41 -9.82
C LYS A 209 -21.96 -5.99 -10.50
N MET A 210 -21.94 -7.31 -10.62
CA MET A 210 -20.92 -8.06 -11.34
C MET A 210 -21.34 -8.33 -12.79
N ALA A 211 -20.38 -8.31 -13.71
CA ALA A 211 -20.65 -8.56 -15.13
C ALA A 211 -20.78 -10.05 -15.48
N VAL A 212 -20.12 -10.92 -14.71
CA VAL A 212 -20.03 -12.37 -14.94
C VAL A 212 -20.74 -13.12 -13.79
N PRO A 213 -21.97 -13.64 -13.99
CA PRO A 213 -22.77 -14.23 -12.90
C PRO A 213 -22.12 -15.44 -12.21
N ASP A 214 -21.43 -16.30 -12.97
CA ASP A 214 -20.74 -17.46 -12.38
C ASP A 214 -19.57 -17.03 -11.49
N PHE A 215 -18.93 -15.90 -11.82
CA PHE A 215 -17.86 -15.34 -11.02
C PHE A 215 -18.42 -14.71 -9.74
N GLN A 216 -19.56 -14.02 -9.82
CA GLN A 216 -20.27 -13.55 -8.63
C GLN A 216 -20.59 -14.70 -7.67
N GLN A 217 -21.14 -15.82 -8.15
CA GLN A 217 -21.45 -16.97 -7.31
C GLN A 217 -20.20 -17.56 -6.63
N LEU A 218 -19.05 -17.50 -7.31
CA LEU A 218 -17.78 -17.95 -6.76
C LEU A 218 -17.31 -16.99 -5.64
N CYS A 219 -17.35 -15.69 -5.88
CA CYS A 219 -17.04 -14.69 -4.85
C CYS A 219 -18.05 -14.72 -3.68
N GLU A 220 -19.32 -15.08 -3.89
CA GLU A 220 -20.31 -15.27 -2.83
C GLU A 220 -20.01 -16.50 -1.95
N ARG A 221 -19.42 -17.57 -2.54
CA ARG A 221 -18.98 -18.75 -1.79
C ARG A 221 -17.70 -18.49 -0.99
N GLY A 222 -16.89 -17.55 -1.46
CA GLY A 222 -15.62 -17.18 -0.87
C GLY A 222 -14.44 -17.76 -1.63
N ILE A 223 -13.39 -16.93 -1.74
CA ILE A 223 -12.10 -17.29 -2.34
C ILE A 223 -11.07 -17.26 -1.23
N ASP A 224 -10.32 -18.35 -1.09
CA ASP A 224 -9.24 -18.47 -0.14
C ASP A 224 -7.94 -17.88 -0.74
N PRO A 225 -7.45 -16.74 -0.24
CA PRO A 225 -6.20 -16.14 -0.72
C PRO A 225 -4.94 -16.86 -0.23
N THR A 226 -5.06 -17.86 0.65
CA THR A 226 -3.93 -18.61 1.20
C THR A 226 -3.67 -19.92 0.46
N ALA A 227 -4.58 -20.33 -0.44
CA ALA A 227 -4.51 -21.58 -1.17
C ALA A 227 -3.32 -21.67 -2.15
N ALA A 228 -2.77 -20.53 -2.57
CA ALA A 228 -1.60 -20.44 -3.45
C ALA A 228 -0.83 -19.15 -3.17
N GLU A 229 0.49 -19.21 -3.27
CA GLU A 229 1.36 -18.03 -3.21
C GLU A 229 1.79 -17.63 -4.62
N ASN A 230 1.69 -16.34 -4.93
CA ASN A 230 2.21 -15.77 -6.16
C ASN A 230 3.60 -15.17 -5.89
N ASP A 231 4.63 -15.82 -6.39
CA ASP A 231 6.02 -15.37 -6.25
C ASP A 231 6.45 -14.37 -7.34
N ASP A 232 5.69 -14.30 -8.44
CA ASP A 232 6.00 -13.45 -9.60
C ASP A 232 5.61 -11.97 -9.38
N ILE A 233 4.65 -11.70 -8.49
CA ILE A 233 4.08 -10.35 -8.27
C ILE A 233 4.08 -10.03 -6.78
N LYS A 234 5.18 -9.46 -6.26
CA LYS A 234 5.32 -9.20 -4.82
C LYS A 234 4.83 -7.82 -4.37
N TYR A 235 4.72 -6.85 -5.26
CA TYR A 235 4.23 -5.49 -4.98
C TYR A 235 3.75 -4.78 -6.26
N SER A 236 3.15 -3.60 -6.10
CA SER A 236 2.78 -2.66 -7.16
C SER A 236 3.77 -1.48 -7.20
N LEU A 237 3.76 -0.67 -8.26
CA LEU A 237 4.50 0.60 -8.35
C LEU A 237 4.07 1.61 -7.27
N THR A 238 2.81 1.55 -6.90
CA THR A 238 2.14 2.41 -5.92
C THR A 238 2.32 1.94 -4.47
N SER A 239 2.89 0.75 -4.26
CA SER A 239 3.10 0.18 -2.93
C SER A 239 4.03 1.03 -2.07
N HIS A 240 3.72 1.14 -0.76
CA HIS A 240 4.56 1.88 0.17
C HIS A 240 6.02 1.37 0.14
N PRO A 241 7.05 2.22 -0.02
CA PRO A 241 8.45 1.83 -0.30
C PRO A 241 9.09 0.79 0.63
N VAL A 242 8.62 0.68 1.88
CA VAL A 242 9.05 -0.35 2.84
C VAL A 242 8.94 -1.76 2.26
N PHE A 243 7.88 -2.06 1.51
CA PHE A 243 7.64 -3.41 0.96
C PHE A 243 8.60 -3.74 -0.20
N PRO A 244 8.65 -2.97 -1.31
CA PRO A 244 9.56 -3.26 -2.41
C PRO A 244 11.03 -3.20 -1.97
N VAL A 245 11.45 -2.24 -1.15
CA VAL A 245 12.84 -2.19 -0.65
C VAL A 245 13.18 -3.44 0.17
N GLY A 246 12.24 -3.93 0.98
CA GLY A 246 12.41 -5.14 1.77
C GLY A 246 12.59 -6.40 0.92
N GLU A 247 11.77 -6.57 -0.13
CA GLU A 247 11.86 -7.67 -1.08
C GLU A 247 13.16 -7.62 -1.88
N VAL A 248 13.47 -6.47 -2.49
CA VAL A 248 14.68 -6.30 -3.31
C VAL A 248 15.95 -6.52 -2.49
N CYS A 249 16.01 -5.99 -1.27
CA CYS A 249 17.15 -6.24 -0.38
C CYS A 249 17.31 -7.72 -0.02
N LEU A 250 16.19 -8.45 0.15
CA LEU A 250 16.25 -9.88 0.41
C LEU A 250 16.77 -10.62 -0.81
N ASP A 251 16.20 -10.37 -1.98
CA ASP A 251 16.55 -11.08 -3.22
C ASP A 251 18.02 -10.83 -3.60
N LEU A 252 18.48 -9.57 -3.54
CA LEU A 252 19.90 -9.20 -3.73
C LEU A 252 20.84 -9.95 -2.76
N TYR A 253 20.42 -10.11 -1.50
CA TYR A 253 21.21 -10.83 -0.51
C TYR A 253 21.22 -12.35 -0.80
N LEU A 254 20.08 -12.92 -1.16
CA LEU A 254 19.93 -14.34 -1.47
C LEU A 254 20.70 -14.73 -2.73
N ASP A 255 20.67 -13.91 -3.78
CA ASP A 255 21.43 -14.15 -5.02
C ASP A 255 22.94 -14.12 -4.80
N LYS A 256 23.38 -13.40 -3.78
CA LYS A 256 24.79 -13.30 -3.36
C LYS A 256 25.16 -14.28 -2.24
N LEU A 257 24.28 -15.24 -1.89
CA LEU A 257 24.60 -16.33 -0.95
C LEU A 257 25.73 -17.22 -1.50
N GLY A 258 26.96 -16.81 -1.27
CA GLY A 258 28.16 -17.47 -1.79
C GLY A 258 29.32 -16.51 -2.05
N ASP A 259 29.02 -15.21 -2.26
CA ASP A 259 30.02 -14.14 -2.25
C ASP A 259 30.48 -13.93 -0.81
N LYS A 260 31.69 -14.40 -0.50
CA LYS A 260 32.27 -14.32 0.84
C LYS A 260 32.84 -12.95 1.17
N GLU A 261 33.08 -12.12 0.18
CA GLU A 261 33.72 -10.82 0.38
C GLU A 261 32.65 -9.77 0.68
N ASN A 262 31.64 -9.62 -0.19
CA ASN A 262 30.69 -8.52 -0.10
C ASN A 262 29.23 -8.91 -0.44
N PRO A 263 28.58 -9.81 0.32
CA PRO A 263 27.23 -10.30 0.03
C PRO A 263 26.11 -9.26 0.22
N LYS A 264 26.45 -8.07 0.73
CA LYS A 264 25.51 -6.98 1.04
C LYS A 264 25.69 -5.75 0.15
N GLU A 265 26.64 -5.80 -0.77
CA GLU A 265 26.99 -4.66 -1.64
C GLU A 265 26.48 -4.94 -3.04
N PHE A 266 25.88 -3.93 -3.67
CA PHE A 266 25.25 -4.06 -4.97
C PHE A 266 25.37 -2.78 -5.81
N TYR A 267 25.24 -2.95 -7.12
CA TYR A 267 25.16 -1.87 -8.10
C TYR A 267 23.70 -1.43 -8.29
N GLU A 268 23.50 -0.20 -8.74
CA GLU A 268 22.16 0.33 -9.04
C GLU A 268 21.37 -0.58 -10.01
N ASN A 269 22.02 -1.07 -11.06
CA ASN A 269 21.39 -1.94 -12.05
C ASN A 269 20.98 -3.30 -11.48
N GLU A 270 21.69 -3.83 -10.48
CA GLU A 270 21.27 -5.06 -9.80
C GLU A 270 19.99 -4.82 -8.98
N PHE A 271 19.86 -3.63 -8.37
CA PHE A 271 18.65 -3.25 -7.65
C PHE A 271 17.47 -3.08 -8.62
N GLU A 272 17.69 -2.45 -9.77
CA GLU A 272 16.69 -2.30 -10.83
C GLU A 272 16.21 -3.66 -11.36
N GLU A 273 17.13 -4.56 -11.69
CA GLU A 273 16.80 -5.93 -12.15
C GLU A 273 15.98 -6.68 -11.10
N ALA A 274 16.43 -6.70 -9.84
CA ALA A 274 15.70 -7.34 -8.75
C ALA A 274 14.34 -6.68 -8.48
N PHE A 275 14.21 -5.37 -8.67
CA PHE A 275 12.93 -4.67 -8.53
C PHE A 275 11.94 -5.11 -9.61
N LEU A 276 12.39 -5.15 -10.87
CA LEU A 276 11.60 -5.51 -12.04
C LEU A 276 11.20 -7.00 -12.06
N ASP A 277 12.02 -7.89 -11.52
CA ASP A 277 11.75 -9.33 -11.46
C ASP A 277 10.59 -9.69 -10.51
N ASN A 278 10.24 -8.78 -9.60
CA ASN A 278 9.19 -8.97 -8.59
C ASN A 278 7.87 -8.25 -8.95
N ILE A 279 7.78 -7.65 -10.14
CA ILE A 279 6.58 -7.01 -10.66
C ILE A 279 6.25 -7.56 -12.04
N TYR A 280 4.95 -7.72 -12.35
CA TYR A 280 4.52 -8.14 -13.67
C TYR A 280 3.59 -7.11 -14.34
N PHE A 281 4.10 -6.45 -15.39
CA PHE A 281 3.38 -5.47 -16.22
C PHE A 281 2.91 -6.03 -17.57
N GLY A 282 3.07 -7.34 -17.83
CA GLY A 282 2.73 -7.96 -19.12
C GLY A 282 3.94 -8.14 -20.04
N ASN A 283 3.68 -8.34 -21.34
CA ASN A 283 4.69 -8.81 -22.32
C ASN A 283 5.32 -7.71 -23.19
N ASP A 284 4.74 -6.52 -23.30
CA ASP A 284 5.24 -5.43 -24.18
C ASP A 284 5.67 -4.20 -23.34
N ARG A 285 6.91 -4.22 -22.84
CA ARG A 285 7.32 -3.52 -21.60
C ARG A 285 7.99 -2.14 -21.78
N GLY A 286 8.08 -1.59 -22.98
CA GLY A 286 8.98 -0.46 -23.25
C GLY A 286 8.77 0.79 -22.38
N ALA A 287 7.52 1.23 -22.18
CA ALA A 287 7.21 2.44 -21.41
C ALA A 287 7.15 2.19 -19.88
N MET A 288 6.63 1.03 -19.45
CA MET A 288 6.61 0.65 -18.04
C MET A 288 8.01 0.43 -17.46
N THR A 289 8.99 -0.02 -18.26
CA THR A 289 10.39 -0.10 -17.82
C THR A 289 10.95 1.28 -17.44
N SER A 290 10.72 2.32 -18.25
CA SER A 290 11.19 3.67 -17.89
C SER A 290 10.49 4.25 -16.64
N LEU A 291 9.21 3.95 -16.44
CA LEU A 291 8.50 4.34 -15.21
C LEU A 291 9.02 3.58 -13.98
N ALA A 292 9.42 2.32 -14.15
CA ALA A 292 10.04 1.55 -13.10
C ALA A 292 11.47 2.04 -12.77
N GLU A 293 12.23 2.53 -13.76
CA GLU A 293 13.53 3.19 -13.55
C GLU A 293 13.38 4.42 -12.64
N ASP A 294 12.42 5.32 -12.93
CA ASP A 294 12.12 6.48 -12.08
C ASP A 294 11.73 6.06 -10.64
N GLN A 295 11.03 4.93 -10.50
CA GLN A 295 10.66 4.39 -9.21
C GLN A 295 11.88 3.82 -8.44
N VAL A 296 12.85 3.23 -9.12
CA VAL A 296 14.08 2.71 -8.50
C VAL A 296 14.85 3.83 -7.78
N ASP A 297 14.99 4.99 -8.41
CA ASP A 297 15.61 6.18 -7.79
C ASP A 297 14.91 6.57 -6.48
N ILE A 298 13.58 6.59 -6.48
CA ILE A 298 12.76 6.91 -5.30
C ILE A 298 13.00 5.89 -4.19
N LEU A 299 13.08 4.60 -4.52
CA LEU A 299 13.30 3.52 -3.56
C LEU A 299 14.72 3.53 -2.98
N LEU A 300 15.73 3.86 -3.78
CA LEU A 300 17.11 4.02 -3.34
C LEU A 300 17.24 5.23 -2.41
N GLU A 301 16.68 6.39 -2.78
CA GLU A 301 16.65 7.58 -1.92
C GLU A 301 15.94 7.28 -0.60
N PHE A 302 14.80 6.58 -0.65
CA PHE A 302 14.10 6.11 0.54
C PHE A 302 15.02 5.24 1.42
N GLY A 303 15.70 4.25 0.82
CA GLY A 303 16.62 3.37 1.51
C GLY A 303 17.75 4.13 2.24
N LEU A 304 18.35 5.11 1.57
CA LEU A 304 19.41 5.95 2.14
C LEU A 304 18.91 6.84 3.26
N LYS A 305 17.79 7.55 3.02
CA LYS A 305 17.18 8.48 3.97
C LYS A 305 16.83 7.81 5.31
N HIS A 306 16.37 6.57 5.24
CA HIS A 306 15.95 5.79 6.41
C HIS A 306 17.07 4.89 6.97
N GLY A 307 18.30 4.98 6.43
CA GLY A 307 19.47 4.25 6.89
C GLY A 307 19.36 2.73 6.67
N ILE A 308 18.51 2.30 5.75
CA ILE A 308 18.37 0.92 5.26
C ILE A 308 19.53 0.60 4.33
N LEU A 309 19.88 1.57 3.48
CA LEU A 309 21.02 1.53 2.58
C LEU A 309 22.08 2.53 3.03
N LYS A 310 23.31 2.33 2.57
CA LYS A 310 24.40 3.30 2.70
C LYS A 310 25.09 3.43 1.35
N GLU A 311 25.19 4.66 0.86
CA GLU A 311 26.17 5.07 -0.15
C GLU A 311 27.54 5.04 0.52
N ASP A 312 28.50 4.32 -0.06
CA ASP A 312 29.84 4.28 0.49
C ASP A 312 30.84 4.96 -0.44
N SER A 313 31.55 5.95 0.08
CA SER A 313 32.77 6.44 -0.55
C SER A 313 33.96 5.47 -0.38
N ASP A 314 33.82 4.46 0.50
CA ASP A 314 34.84 3.46 0.82
C ASP A 314 34.54 2.06 0.22
N VAL A 315 33.47 1.91 -0.56
CA VAL A 315 33.19 0.68 -1.31
C VAL A 315 34.19 0.61 -2.47
N VAL A 316 34.77 -0.58 -2.64
CA VAL A 316 35.91 -0.84 -3.52
C VAL A 316 35.55 -0.50 -4.97
N ASP A 317 35.88 0.73 -5.41
CA ASP A 317 35.96 1.31 -6.77
C ASP A 317 34.89 0.94 -7.83
N GLU A 318 33.89 0.11 -7.54
CA GLU A 318 32.92 -0.41 -8.51
C GLU A 318 31.47 -0.45 -7.99
N ARG A 319 31.15 -0.82 -6.73
CA ARG A 319 29.73 -0.97 -6.28
C ARG A 319 29.14 0.32 -5.66
N ASP A 320 27.84 0.56 -5.87
CA ASP A 320 27.17 1.83 -5.53
C ASP A 320 26.55 1.88 -4.12
N TYR A 321 26.01 0.74 -3.63
CA TYR A 321 25.21 0.70 -2.40
C TYR A 321 25.51 -0.51 -1.50
N LYS A 322 25.17 -0.37 -0.20
CA LYS A 322 25.28 -1.43 0.80
C LYS A 322 24.04 -1.57 1.67
N ILE A 323 23.53 -2.79 1.83
CA ILE A 323 22.42 -3.13 2.74
C ILE A 323 22.90 -3.07 4.20
N MET A 324 22.27 -2.21 5.01
CA MET A 324 22.59 -2.02 6.43
C MET A 324 21.88 -3.04 7.33
N TRP A 325 22.09 -4.31 7.02
CA TRP A 325 21.54 -5.46 7.75
C TRP A 325 22.61 -6.16 8.59
N GLY A 326 22.30 -6.52 9.84
CA GLY A 326 23.27 -7.03 10.82
C GLY A 326 23.07 -8.47 11.31
N SER A 327 21.95 -9.11 10.97
CA SER A 327 21.64 -10.48 11.41
C SER A 327 22.33 -11.53 10.53
N GLU A 328 22.31 -12.80 10.95
CA GLU A 328 22.69 -13.97 10.16
C GLU A 328 21.49 -14.60 9.44
N ASP A 329 20.26 -14.28 9.86
CA ASP A 329 19.02 -14.80 9.28
C ASP A 329 18.47 -13.89 8.17
N ALA A 330 18.71 -14.26 6.91
CA ALA A 330 18.25 -13.51 5.74
C ALA A 330 16.77 -13.11 5.81
N GLY A 331 15.91 -13.96 6.41
CA GLY A 331 14.49 -13.68 6.56
C GLY A 331 14.18 -12.41 7.37
N ALA A 332 15.12 -11.95 8.21
CA ALA A 332 14.97 -10.74 9.01
C ALA A 332 15.22 -9.43 8.23
N ILE A 333 15.63 -9.48 6.96
CA ILE A 333 15.89 -8.27 6.15
C ILE A 333 14.61 -7.43 6.01
N LYS A 334 13.47 -8.05 5.68
CA LYS A 334 12.19 -7.33 5.52
C LYS A 334 11.75 -6.64 6.82
N SER A 335 11.88 -7.33 7.95
CA SER A 335 11.59 -6.76 9.28
C SER A 335 12.53 -5.60 9.61
N MET A 336 13.82 -5.71 9.28
CA MET A 336 14.79 -4.64 9.50
C MET A 336 14.45 -3.37 8.70
N VAL A 337 14.04 -3.50 7.43
CA VAL A 337 13.60 -2.37 6.60
C VAL A 337 12.42 -1.64 7.26
N ARG A 338 11.42 -2.40 7.69
CA ARG A 338 10.26 -1.88 8.42
C ARG A 338 10.67 -1.19 9.72
N GLU A 339 11.49 -1.82 10.55
CA GLU A 339 11.92 -1.27 11.84
C GLU A 339 12.66 0.04 11.67
N LYS A 340 13.62 0.11 10.74
CA LYS A 340 14.36 1.35 10.45
C LYS A 340 13.45 2.47 9.97
N PHE A 341 12.47 2.16 9.13
CA PHE A 341 11.48 3.14 8.70
C PHE A 341 10.65 3.65 9.88
N ILE A 342 10.09 2.75 10.70
CA ILE A 342 9.32 3.11 11.90
C ILE A 342 10.17 3.97 12.85
N ASP A 343 11.40 3.56 13.14
CA ASP A 343 12.33 4.30 14.00
C ASP A 343 12.60 5.72 13.50
N SER A 344 12.78 5.87 12.19
CA SER A 344 13.02 7.18 11.58
C SER A 344 11.82 8.12 11.70
N LYS A 345 10.61 7.57 11.93
CA LYS A 345 9.35 8.30 12.05
C LYS A 345 8.98 8.65 13.49
N VAL A 346 9.57 8.00 14.48
CA VAL A 346 9.36 8.30 15.91
C VAL A 346 9.53 9.79 16.25
N PRO A 347 10.55 10.53 15.76
CA PRO A 347 10.69 11.95 16.07
C PRO A 347 9.57 12.82 15.47
N GLU A 348 9.01 12.42 14.33
CA GLU A 348 7.90 13.11 13.65
C GLU A 348 6.60 12.88 14.43
N GLU A 349 6.27 11.62 14.72
CA GLU A 349 5.12 11.20 15.55
C GLU A 349 5.15 11.86 16.94
N THR A 350 6.33 11.90 17.58
CA THR A 350 6.50 12.57 18.88
C THR A 350 6.14 14.06 18.80
N GLY A 351 6.49 14.72 17.69
CA GLY A 351 6.13 16.11 17.45
C GLY A 351 4.63 16.29 17.25
N GLU A 352 3.97 15.42 16.49
CA GLU A 352 2.53 15.46 16.26
C GLU A 352 1.74 15.25 17.55
N ILE A 353 2.08 14.21 18.33
CA ILE A 353 1.47 13.94 19.64
C ILE A 353 1.68 15.12 20.58
N ALA A 354 2.89 15.72 20.58
CA ALA A 354 3.17 16.88 21.42
C ALA A 354 2.35 18.11 21.02
N PHE A 355 2.15 18.32 19.71
CA PHE A 355 1.34 19.41 19.19
C PHE A 355 -0.12 19.26 19.62
N LEU A 356 -0.72 18.08 19.41
CA LEU A 356 -2.10 17.79 19.79
C LEU A 356 -2.32 17.99 21.30
N ARG A 357 -1.45 17.41 22.14
CA ARG A 357 -1.55 17.58 23.60
C ARG A 357 -1.28 19.01 24.07
N ALA A 358 -0.49 19.79 23.33
CA ALA A 358 -0.27 21.20 23.65
C ALA A 358 -1.49 22.04 23.26
N LYS A 359 -2.12 21.74 22.13
CA LYS A 359 -3.38 22.36 21.69
C LYS A 359 -4.51 22.11 22.69
N GLU A 360 -4.75 20.85 23.06
CA GLU A 360 -5.78 20.50 24.05
C GLU A 360 -5.59 21.28 25.37
N ASP A 361 -4.39 21.25 25.95
CA ASP A 361 -4.08 21.98 27.19
C ASP A 361 -4.20 23.51 27.04
N PHE A 362 -3.86 24.06 25.86
CA PHE A 362 -3.90 25.50 25.62
C PHE A 362 -5.35 25.99 25.48
N GLU A 363 -6.19 25.26 24.75
CA GLU A 363 -7.62 25.53 24.61
C GLU A 363 -8.36 25.38 25.97
N GLU A 364 -8.05 24.36 26.77
CA GLU A 364 -8.60 24.21 28.13
C GLU A 364 -8.19 25.37 29.05
N GLY A 365 -6.97 25.89 28.89
CA GLY A 365 -6.47 27.05 29.63
C GLY A 365 -7.16 28.37 29.28
N GLU A 366 -7.57 28.56 28.02
CA GLU A 366 -8.34 29.73 27.59
C GLU A 366 -9.79 29.68 28.08
N HIS A 367 -10.42 28.49 28.10
CA HIS A 367 -11.78 28.31 28.61
C HIS A 367 -11.90 28.47 30.14
N SER A 368 -10.81 28.32 30.89
CA SER A 368 -10.80 28.49 32.35
C SER A 368 -10.91 29.95 32.83
N LEU A 369 -10.82 30.94 31.95
CA LEU A 369 -10.96 32.36 32.31
C LEU A 369 -12.40 32.90 32.29
N ASP A 370 -13.35 32.14 31.72
CA ASP A 370 -14.78 32.51 31.70
C ASP A 370 -15.53 32.18 33.02
N ASP A 371 -14.89 31.47 33.95
CA ASP A 371 -15.46 31.14 35.28
C ASP A 371 -15.15 32.20 36.37
N PHE A 372 -14.57 33.35 36.00
CA PHE A 372 -14.17 34.41 36.94
C PHE A 372 -15.02 35.70 36.90
N ASP A 373 -16.26 35.64 36.41
CA ASP A 373 -17.24 36.72 36.54
C ASP A 373 -18.62 36.19 37.01
N MET A 374 -18.66 35.59 38.20
CA MET A 374 -19.87 35.60 39.05
C MET A 374 -19.47 35.64 40.53
N ASP A 375 -19.22 36.85 41.02
CA ASP A 375 -19.58 37.28 42.39
C ASP A 375 -20.02 38.76 42.38
#